data_AF-A0A4Y2M383-F1
#
_entry.id   AF-A0A4Y2M383-F1
#
_cell.length_a   1.000
_cell.length_b   1.000
_cell.length_c   1.000
_cell.angle_alpha   90.00
_cell.angle_beta   90.00
_cell.angle_gamma   90.00
#
_symmetry.space_group_name_H-M   'P 1'
#
loop_
_entity.id
_entity.type
_entity.pdbx_description
1 polymer ?
#
loop_
_entity_poly.entity_id
_entity_poly.type
_entity_poly.pdbx_seq_one_letter_code
_entity_poly.pdbx_strand_id
1 'polypeptide(L)'
;MPARWVGRGGPVAWPPRSPDLNPLDFFFWGHMKSLVCETPVDSAEDFVARIVVAADKINTTPGIFERVHWSCLRRCELRNDTHGRHFDHLL
;
A
#
# COMPACT_ATOMS: atom_id res chain seq x y z
N MET A 1 -25.65 -1.61 -1.44
CA MET A 1 -24.17 -1.47 -1.47
C MET A 1 -23.82 -0.04 -1.06
N PRO A 2 -23.20 0.17 0.10
CA PRO A 2 -22.15 1.19 0.13
C PRO A 2 -20.96 0.88 1.07
N ALA A 3 -19.79 1.37 0.63
CA ALA A 3 -18.66 1.85 1.44
C ALA A 3 -18.16 0.97 2.61
N ARG A 4 -17.24 0.05 2.30
CA ARG A 4 -16.38 -0.65 3.27
C ARG A 4 -15.37 0.35 3.87
N TRP A 5 -15.79 1.08 4.90
CA TRP A 5 -14.93 1.97 5.69
C TRP A 5 -13.84 1.17 6.42
N VAL A 6 -12.57 1.58 6.24
CA VAL A 6 -11.43 1.06 7.00
C VAL A 6 -11.14 2.06 8.12
N GLY A 7 -11.68 1.80 9.31
CA GLY A 7 -11.50 2.64 10.50
C GLY A 7 -11.67 1.82 11.78
N ARG A 8 -11.39 2.40 12.95
CA ARG A 8 -11.45 1.78 14.31
C ARG A 8 -12.87 1.42 14.79
N GLY A 9 -13.70 0.87 13.91
CA GLY A 9 -15.07 0.45 14.17
C GLY A 9 -15.72 -0.28 12.99
N GLY A 10 -14.94 -0.65 11.96
CA GLY A 10 -15.41 -1.52 10.89
C GLY A 10 -15.54 -2.98 11.37
N PRO A 11 -16.19 -3.86 10.59
CA PRO A 11 -16.35 -5.27 10.94
C PRO A 11 -15.03 -6.02 11.15
N VAL A 12 -13.91 -5.44 10.69
CA VAL A 12 -12.55 -5.92 10.95
C VAL A 12 -11.91 -5.02 12.01
N ALA A 13 -11.70 -5.57 13.20
CA ALA A 13 -10.93 -4.91 14.26
C ALA A 13 -9.44 -4.92 13.90
N TRP A 14 -8.90 -3.76 13.50
CA TRP A 14 -7.48 -3.60 13.24
C TRP A 14 -6.71 -3.28 14.53
N PRO A 15 -5.52 -3.86 14.76
CA PRO A 15 -4.71 -3.56 15.94
C PRO A 15 -4.29 -2.08 15.98
N PRO A 16 -4.03 -1.51 17.18
CA PRO A 16 -3.48 -0.16 17.30
C PRO A 16 -2.10 -0.06 16.63
N ARG A 17 -1.90 0.97 15.80
CA ARG A 17 -0.63 1.27 15.09
C ARG A 17 -0.14 0.14 14.15
N SER A 18 -0.95 -0.28 13.20
CA SER A 18 -0.48 -1.17 12.13
C SER A 18 -0.57 -0.55 10.72
N PRO A 19 0.16 0.55 10.44
CA PRO A 19 0.34 1.02 9.06
C PRO A 19 0.94 -0.08 8.16
N ASP A 20 1.68 -1.04 8.73
CA ASP A 20 2.24 -2.21 8.04
C ASP A 20 1.19 -3.22 7.55
N LEU A 21 -0.04 -3.13 8.07
CA LEU A 21 -1.15 -4.01 7.72
C LEU A 21 -2.14 -3.37 6.75
N ASN A 22 -2.03 -2.07 6.47
CA ASN A 22 -2.84 -1.45 5.43
C ASN A 22 -2.18 -1.75 4.07
N PRO A 23 -2.83 -2.55 3.19
CA PRO A 23 -2.32 -2.86 1.87
C PRO A 23 -2.02 -1.59 1.06
N LEU A 24 -2.81 -0.54 1.27
CA LEU A 24 -2.64 0.75 0.62
C LEU A 24 -1.36 1.45 1.10
N ASP A 25 -1.14 1.52 2.41
CA ASP A 25 -0.03 2.35 2.95
C ASP A 25 1.33 1.75 2.64
N PHE A 26 1.49 0.41 2.66
CA PHE A 26 2.76 -0.19 2.27
C PHE A 26 2.94 -0.30 0.76
N PHE A 27 1.97 -0.86 0.03
CA PHE A 27 2.18 -1.18 -1.38
C PHE A 27 1.88 0.01 -2.29
N PHE A 28 0.71 0.62 -2.12
CA PHE A 28 0.25 1.66 -3.04
C PHE A 28 1.06 2.94 -2.88
N TRP A 29 1.28 3.42 -1.65
CA TRP A 29 2.12 4.59 -1.40
C TRP A 29 3.61 4.35 -1.66
N GLY A 30 4.14 3.17 -1.35
CA GLY A 30 5.52 2.82 -1.71
C GLY A 30 5.74 2.82 -3.23
N HIS A 31 4.84 2.17 -3.97
CA HIS A 31 4.95 2.08 -5.42
C HIS A 31 4.67 3.42 -6.12
N MET A 32 3.65 4.16 -5.68
CA MET A 32 3.35 5.49 -6.23
C MET A 32 4.51 6.45 -6.01
N LYS A 33 5.10 6.48 -4.80
CA LYS A 33 6.26 7.33 -4.54
C LYS A 33 7.43 6.98 -5.46
N SER A 34 7.67 5.71 -5.72
CA SER A 34 8.71 5.27 -6.67
C SER A 34 8.46 5.77 -8.10
N LEU A 35 7.19 5.82 -8.54
CA LEU A 35 6.84 6.27 -9.89
C LEU A 35 6.90 7.79 -10.02
N VAL A 36 6.44 8.52 -9.01
CA VAL A 36 6.39 10.00 -9.04
C VAL A 36 7.79 10.61 -8.87
N CYS A 37 8.64 9.98 -8.05
CA CYS A 37 9.99 10.44 -7.73
C CYS A 37 11.10 9.75 -8.55
N GLU A 38 10.75 9.03 -9.62
CA GLU A 38 11.74 8.37 -10.51
C GLU A 38 12.71 9.39 -11.13
N THR A 39 12.18 10.56 -11.47
CA THR A 39 12.95 11.72 -11.97
C THR A 39 12.80 12.92 -11.04
N PRO A 40 13.78 13.84 -10.98
CA PRO A 40 13.63 15.11 -10.28
C PRO A 40 12.33 15.81 -10.71
N VAL A 41 11.66 16.44 -9.75
CA VAL A 41 10.40 17.16 -9.97
C VAL A 41 10.71 18.63 -9.78
N ASP A 42 10.45 19.42 -10.82
CA ASP A 42 10.88 20.82 -10.88
C ASP A 42 9.77 21.81 -10.48
N SER A 43 8.50 21.36 -10.40
CA SER A 43 7.39 22.19 -9.93
C SER A 43 6.26 21.39 -9.26
N ALA A 44 5.38 22.10 -8.54
CA ALA A 44 4.20 21.49 -7.92
C ALA A 44 3.19 20.98 -8.98
N GLU A 45 3.06 21.68 -10.10
CA GLU A 45 2.19 21.28 -11.21
C GLU A 45 2.68 19.98 -11.86
N ASP A 46 3.99 19.87 -12.10
CA ASP A 46 4.62 18.63 -12.59
C ASP A 46 4.43 17.48 -11.59
N PHE A 47 4.55 17.75 -10.29
CA PHE A 47 4.27 16.76 -9.25
C PHE A 47 2.84 16.22 -9.32
N VAL A 48 1.85 17.12 -9.44
CA VAL A 48 0.43 16.75 -9.53
C VAL A 48 0.16 15.96 -10.81
N ALA A 49 0.71 16.39 -11.95
CA ALA A 49 0.58 15.67 -13.21
C ALA A 49 1.16 14.26 -13.13
N ARG A 50 2.34 14.10 -12.51
CA ARG A 50 2.98 12.80 -12.30
C ARG A 50 2.19 11.90 -11.36
N ILE A 51 1.55 12.44 -10.32
CA ILE A 51 0.65 11.66 -9.45
C ILE A 51 -0.51 11.08 -10.28
N VAL A 52 -1.13 11.89 -11.14
CA VAL A 52 -2.24 11.43 -11.98
C VAL A 52 -1.78 10.33 -12.94
N VAL A 53 -0.65 10.53 -13.63
CA VAL A 53 -0.07 9.53 -14.55
C VAL A 53 0.31 8.24 -13.81
N ALA A 54 0.94 8.35 -12.64
CA ALA A 54 1.31 7.20 -11.83
C ALA A 54 0.08 6.42 -11.33
N ALA A 55 -0.97 7.12 -10.90
CA ALA A 55 -2.22 6.50 -10.49
C ALA A 55 -2.89 5.74 -11.64
N ASP A 56 -2.94 6.33 -12.83
CA ASP A 56 -3.48 5.68 -14.03
C ASP A 56 -2.66 4.44 -14.43
N LYS A 57 -1.32 4.55 -14.42
CA LYS A 57 -0.41 3.43 -14.67
C LYS A 57 -0.62 2.27 -13.69
N ILE A 58 -0.77 2.58 -12.39
CA ILE A 58 -1.08 1.56 -11.38
C ILE A 58 -2.43 0.91 -11.69
N ASN A 59 -3.47 1.71 -11.96
CA ASN A 59 -4.83 1.19 -12.20
C ASN A 59 -4.94 0.35 -13.47
N THR A 60 -4.17 0.67 -14.50
CA THR A 60 -4.14 -0.06 -15.78
C THR A 60 -3.21 -1.27 -15.78
N THR A 61 -2.36 -1.44 -14.75
CA THR A 61 -1.45 -2.58 -14.64
C THR A 61 -2.24 -3.87 -14.32
N PRO A 62 -2.27 -4.86 -15.23
CA PRO A 62 -3.00 -6.10 -14.99
C PRO A 62 -2.42 -6.87 -13.80
N GLY A 63 -3.29 -7.41 -12.94
CA GLY A 63 -2.89 -8.24 -11.81
C GLY A 63 -2.19 -7.48 -10.67
N ILE A 64 -2.13 -6.13 -10.70
CA ILE A 64 -1.54 -5.35 -9.61
C ILE A 64 -2.26 -5.60 -8.27
N PHE A 65 -3.60 -5.69 -8.30
CA PHE A 65 -4.42 -5.95 -7.12
C PHE A 65 -4.26 -7.38 -6.61
N GLU A 66 -4.00 -8.35 -7.49
CA GLU A 66 -3.69 -9.73 -7.10
C GLU A 66 -2.34 -9.79 -6.39
N ARG A 67 -1.32 -9.09 -6.91
CA ARG A 67 0.00 -8.99 -6.26
C ARG A 67 -0.09 -8.31 -4.90
N VAL A 68 -0.88 -7.25 -4.77
CA VAL A 68 -1.19 -6.60 -3.48
C VAL A 68 -1.82 -7.60 -2.52
N HIS A 69 -2.86 -8.30 -2.98
CA HIS A 69 -3.58 -9.28 -2.18
C HIS A 69 -2.65 -10.39 -1.67
N TRP A 70 -1.82 -10.96 -2.55
CA TRP A 70 -0.82 -11.97 -2.18
C TRP A 70 0.24 -11.45 -1.21
N SER A 71 0.72 -10.21 -1.41
CA SER A 71 1.68 -9.59 -0.48
C SER A 71 1.08 -9.41 0.91
N CYS A 72 -0.19 -9.02 0.99
CA CYS A 72 -0.92 -8.87 2.25
C CYS A 72 -1.18 -10.20 2.94
N LEU A 73 -1.60 -11.23 2.18
CA LEU A 73 -1.78 -12.59 2.72
C LEU A 73 -0.48 -13.12 3.31
N ARG A 74 0.63 -13.02 2.56
CA ARG A 74 1.95 -13.49 3.01
C ARG A 74 2.41 -12.82 4.30
N ARG A 75 2.07 -11.54 4.50
CA ARG A 75 2.37 -10.80 5.74
C ARG A 75 1.45 -11.17 6.90
N CYS A 76 0.19 -11.45 6.61
CA CYS A 76 -0.73 -11.97 7.62
C CYS A 76 -0.27 -13.36 8.11
N GLU A 77 0.21 -14.20 7.19
CA GLU A 77 0.80 -15.50 7.48
C GLU A 77 2.09 -15.37 8.31
N LEU A 78 3.01 -14.47 7.91
CA LEU A 78 4.24 -14.21 8.66
C LEU A 78 3.99 -13.77 10.12
N ARG A 79 2.90 -13.03 10.37
CA ARG A 79 2.52 -12.56 11.71
C ARG A 79 1.97 -13.69 12.59
N ASN A 80 1.29 -14.69 12.00
CA ASN A 80 0.80 -15.84 12.75
C ASN A 80 1.96 -16.72 13.25
N ASP A 81 3.05 -16.82 12.50
CA ASP A 81 4.23 -17.59 12.92
C ASP A 81 5.13 -16.86 13.94
N THR A 82 5.09 -15.53 14.01
CA THR A 82 6.13 -14.75 14.71
C THR A 82 5.73 -14.11 16.03
N HIS A 83 4.52 -14.38 16.57
CA HIS A 83 4.06 -13.83 17.86
C HIS A 83 4.31 -12.31 18.01
N GLY A 84 4.25 -11.54 16.91
CA GLY A 84 4.32 -10.08 16.95
C GLY A 84 5.71 -9.46 17.05
N ARG A 85 6.79 -10.09 16.57
CA ARG A 85 8.10 -9.41 16.44
C ARG A 85 8.26 -8.79 15.05
N HIS A 86 8.61 -7.50 15.02
CA HIS A 86 8.94 -6.75 13.81
C HIS A 86 10.21 -7.33 13.16
N PHE A 87 10.13 -7.69 11.89
CA PHE A 87 11.31 -7.91 11.05
C PHE A 87 11.53 -6.67 10.19
N ASP A 88 12.34 -5.74 10.71
CA ASP A 88 13.22 -4.99 9.83
C ASP A 88 14.29 -5.95 9.33
N HIS A 89 14.50 -5.95 8.02
CA HIS A 89 15.57 -6.66 7.32
C HIS A 89 15.30 -8.11 6.89
N LEU A 90 14.63 -8.25 5.75
CA LEU A 90 14.92 -9.28 4.75
C LEU A 90 14.69 -8.62 3.36
N LEU A 91 15.73 -7.90 2.92
CA LEU A 91 15.98 -7.58 1.52
C LEU A 91 16.44 -8.85 0.80
#